data_AF-A0A2V1D3N2-F1
#
_entry.id   AF-A0A2V1D3N2-F1
#
_cell.length_a   1.000
_cell.length_b   1.000
_cell.length_c   1.000
_cell.angle_alpha   90.00
_cell.angle_beta   90.00
_cell.angle_gamma   90.00
#
_symmetry.space_group_name_H-M   'P 1'
#
loop_
_entity.id
_entity.type
_entity.pdbx_description
1 polymer ?
#
loop_
_entity_poly.entity_id
_entity_poly.type
_entity_poly.pdbx_seq_one_letter_code
_entity_poly.pdbx_strand_id
1 'polypeptide(L)'
;ITILAALTCAAVASPQGPPEGIAPDTKAPEGCDGSPKNNFTIGYTLLSKMKRETAVDAKNAALECNLKDGILRDPQNRIGSVVANRQFQFDGPPQAGAIYTGGFSVCKNSSLAIGGTTRWWKCGSGEFYNLYDEWIGAQCDEIRIVV
;
A
#
# COMPACT_ATOMS: atom_id res chain seq x y z
N ILE A 1 0.47 -62.96 2.01
CA ILE A 1 -0.32 -61.77 2.39
C ILE A 1 0.65 -60.60 2.40
N THR A 2 0.63 -59.78 1.37
CA THR A 2 1.55 -58.64 1.21
C THR A 2 0.71 -57.38 1.32
N ILE A 3 0.86 -56.66 2.42
CA ILE A 3 0.12 -55.42 2.69
C ILE A 3 0.95 -54.28 2.10
N LEU A 4 0.48 -53.70 0.99
CA LEU A 4 1.06 -52.51 0.39
C LEU A 4 0.44 -51.28 1.06
N ALA A 5 1.18 -50.62 1.94
CA ALA A 5 0.75 -49.38 2.57
C ALA A 5 0.92 -48.23 1.56
N ALA A 6 -0.20 -47.65 1.12
CA ALA A 6 -0.20 -46.45 0.29
C ALA A 6 0.07 -45.23 1.17
N LEU A 7 1.25 -44.63 1.01
CA LEU A 7 1.60 -43.35 1.63
C LEU A 7 0.94 -42.22 0.83
N THR A 8 -0.18 -41.69 1.30
CA THR A 8 -0.79 -40.50 0.72
C THR A 8 -0.07 -39.26 1.27
N CYS A 9 0.77 -38.63 0.45
CA CYS A 9 1.30 -37.29 0.75
C CYS A 9 0.17 -36.27 0.60
N ALA A 10 -0.40 -35.82 1.73
CA ALA A 10 -1.30 -34.67 1.74
C ALA A 10 -0.46 -33.39 1.52
N ALA A 11 -0.61 -32.75 0.36
CA ALA A 11 -0.03 -31.44 0.12
C ALA A 11 -0.79 -30.41 0.99
N VAL A 12 -0.10 -29.83 1.97
CA VAL A 12 -0.60 -28.70 2.74
C VAL A 12 -0.61 -27.47 1.84
N ALA A 13 -1.78 -27.13 1.29
CA ALA A 13 -1.98 -25.84 0.63
C ALA A 13 -2.00 -24.76 1.71
N SER A 14 -0.85 -24.12 1.97
CA SER A 14 -0.83 -22.88 2.75
C SER A 14 -1.61 -21.81 1.97
N PRO A 15 -2.40 -20.96 2.65
CA PRO A 15 -2.97 -19.77 2.04
C PRO A 15 -1.82 -18.80 1.74
N GLN A 16 -1.14 -19.01 0.61
CA GLN A 16 -0.14 -18.09 0.11
C GLN A 16 -0.91 -16.85 -0.36
N GLY A 17 -0.68 -15.71 0.28
CA GLY A 17 -1.15 -14.41 -0.21
C GLY A 17 -0.66 -14.18 -1.65
N PRO A 18 -1.18 -13.16 -2.35
CA PRO A 18 -0.71 -12.84 -3.69
C PRO A 18 0.81 -12.61 -3.70
N PRO A 19 1.50 -12.89 -4.82
CA PRO A 19 2.92 -12.62 -4.97
C PRO A 19 3.30 -11.20 -4.56
N GLU A 20 4.47 -11.01 -3.98
CA GLU A 20 5.02 -9.68 -3.72
C GLU A 20 5.47 -9.02 -5.02
N GLY A 21 5.40 -7.69 -5.09
CA GLY A 21 5.93 -6.94 -6.23
C GLY A 21 5.00 -6.80 -7.43
N ILE A 22 3.71 -7.17 -7.32
CA ILE A 22 2.72 -6.90 -8.37
C ILE A 22 2.56 -5.39 -8.48
N ALA A 23 2.96 -4.83 -9.62
CA ALA A 23 3.02 -3.39 -9.86
C ALA A 23 2.05 -2.99 -10.98
N PRO A 24 1.58 -1.74 -11.01
CA PRO A 24 0.91 -1.19 -12.18
C PRO A 24 1.84 -1.21 -13.42
N ASP A 25 1.25 -1.32 -14.62
CA ASP A 25 2.00 -1.27 -15.89
C ASP A 25 2.67 0.09 -16.16
N THR A 26 2.19 1.14 -15.49
CA THR A 26 2.72 2.51 -15.62
C THR A 26 4.03 2.66 -14.85
N LYS A 27 5.04 3.25 -15.51
CA LYS A 27 6.35 3.49 -14.90
C LYS A 27 6.28 4.61 -13.88
N ALA A 28 7.09 4.49 -12.82
CA ALA A 28 7.30 5.53 -11.82
C ALA A 28 7.58 6.90 -12.46
N PRO A 29 7.05 8.01 -11.90
CA PRO A 29 7.36 9.34 -12.39
C PRO A 29 8.86 9.64 -12.31
N GLU A 30 9.32 10.59 -13.14
CA GLU A 30 10.72 10.99 -13.14
C GLU A 30 11.16 11.51 -11.77
N GLY A 31 12.30 11.01 -11.28
CA GLY A 31 12.83 11.39 -9.97
C GLY A 31 12.15 10.71 -8.79
N CYS A 32 11.41 9.62 -9.02
CA CYS A 32 10.95 8.73 -7.96
C CYS A 32 11.85 7.49 -7.86
N ASP A 33 12.13 7.08 -6.63
CA ASP A 33 13.02 5.97 -6.29
C ASP A 33 12.21 4.84 -5.62
N GLY A 34 12.28 3.63 -6.16
CA GLY A 34 11.66 2.43 -5.59
C GLY A 34 12.48 1.77 -4.48
N SER A 35 13.67 2.29 -4.18
CA SER A 35 14.59 1.79 -3.16
C SER A 35 15.31 2.93 -2.43
N PRO A 36 14.59 3.90 -1.83
CA PRO A 36 15.22 4.97 -1.06
C PRO A 36 16.05 4.38 0.09
N LYS A 37 17.21 4.98 0.36
CA LYS A 37 18.19 4.43 1.33
C LYS A 37 17.71 4.40 2.78
N ASN A 38 16.82 5.32 3.15
CA ASN A 38 16.38 5.52 4.51
C ASN A 38 14.90 5.17 4.66
N ASN A 39 14.54 4.72 5.86
CA ASN A 39 13.14 4.63 6.26
C ASN A 39 12.52 6.03 6.33
N PHE A 40 11.21 6.08 6.25
CA PHE A 40 10.43 7.33 6.24
C PHE A 40 9.08 7.14 6.90
N THR A 41 8.45 8.22 7.35
CA THR A 41 7.12 8.14 7.97
C THR A 41 6.07 8.58 6.99
N ILE A 42 4.98 7.82 6.83
CA ILE A 42 3.91 8.24 5.94
C ILE A 42 2.89 9.16 6.64
N GLY A 43 2.46 10.20 5.94
CA GLY A 43 1.34 11.06 6.29
C GLY A 43 0.59 11.48 5.04
N TYR A 44 -0.34 12.44 5.13
CA TYR A 44 -0.98 13.01 3.93
C TYR A 44 -1.21 14.51 4.03
N THR A 45 -1.33 15.15 2.87
CA THR A 45 -1.73 16.56 2.73
C THR A 45 -2.87 16.68 1.73
N LEU A 46 -3.90 17.46 2.09
CA LEU A 46 -5.03 17.80 1.22
C LEU A 46 -4.61 18.84 0.16
N LEU A 47 -5.01 18.62 -1.09
CA LEU A 47 -4.77 19.59 -2.18
C LEU A 47 -5.87 20.66 -2.27
N SER A 48 -7.08 20.36 -1.79
CA SER A 48 -8.18 21.32 -1.72
C SER A 48 -7.98 22.27 -0.54
N LYS A 49 -7.63 23.52 -0.83
CA LYS A 49 -7.35 24.61 0.14
C LYS A 49 -8.55 25.04 1.00
N MET A 50 -9.64 24.27 1.12
CA MET A 50 -10.87 24.70 1.79
C MET A 50 -11.01 24.26 3.26
N LYS A 51 -10.20 23.31 3.73
CA LYS A 51 -10.13 23.00 5.16
C LYS A 51 -8.68 22.68 5.50
N ARG A 52 -7.98 23.66 6.11
CA ARG A 52 -6.78 23.34 6.89
C ARG A 52 -7.24 22.47 8.07
N GLU A 53 -7.41 21.19 7.84
CA GLU A 53 -7.02 20.24 8.88
C GLU A 53 -5.50 20.37 8.95
N THR A 54 -5.06 21.28 9.83
CA THR A 54 -3.74 21.19 10.46
C THR A 54 -3.48 19.72 10.77
N ALA A 55 -2.25 19.24 10.56
CA ALA A 55 -1.79 17.87 10.81
C ALA A 55 -1.99 17.40 12.28
N VAL A 56 -3.24 17.42 12.76
CA VAL A 56 -3.67 17.41 14.15
C VAL A 56 -4.40 16.13 14.49
N ASP A 57 -4.82 15.35 13.49
CA ASP A 57 -5.32 13.98 13.70
C ASP A 57 -4.22 12.91 13.55
N ALA A 58 -2.96 13.31 13.39
CA ALA A 58 -1.80 12.41 13.53
C ALA A 58 -1.50 12.09 15.01
N LYS A 59 -2.54 11.77 15.80
CA LYS A 59 -2.40 11.37 17.21
C LYS A 59 -2.13 9.89 17.42
N ASN A 60 -1.77 9.15 16.38
CA ASN A 60 -1.33 7.77 16.48
C ASN A 60 0.03 7.64 15.77
N ALA A 61 0.97 6.98 16.44
CA ALA A 61 2.38 6.80 16.09
C ALA A 61 2.69 6.93 14.59
N ALA A 62 3.63 7.81 14.23
CA ALA A 62 4.13 7.91 12.87
C ALA A 62 4.56 6.52 12.38
N LEU A 63 3.93 6.03 11.30
CA LEU A 63 4.21 4.71 10.76
C LEU A 63 5.50 4.79 9.93
N GLU A 64 6.62 4.38 10.54
CA GLU A 64 7.90 4.28 9.84
C GLU A 64 7.87 3.13 8.85
N CYS A 65 7.98 3.43 7.56
CA CYS A 65 7.99 2.47 6.48
C CYS A 65 9.39 2.37 5.86
N ASN A 66 9.69 1.21 5.29
CA ASN A 66 10.81 1.04 4.37
C ASN A 66 10.29 0.68 2.98
N LEU A 67 11.01 1.11 1.96
CA LEU A 67 10.67 0.84 0.56
C LEU A 67 11.90 0.25 -0.13
N LYS A 68 11.75 -0.93 -0.71
CA LYS A 68 12.81 -1.61 -1.44
C LYS A 68 12.23 -2.37 -2.62
N ASP A 69 12.84 -2.17 -3.79
CA ASP A 69 12.48 -2.79 -5.06
C ASP A 69 10.99 -2.59 -5.39
N GLY A 70 10.45 -1.42 -5.00
CA GLY A 70 9.05 -1.06 -5.17
C GLY A 70 8.09 -1.71 -4.16
N ILE A 71 8.58 -2.47 -3.19
CA ILE A 71 7.78 -3.12 -2.14
C ILE A 71 7.85 -2.28 -0.86
N LEU A 72 6.69 -1.73 -0.47
CA LEU A 72 6.54 -0.92 0.74
C LEU A 72 6.22 -1.82 1.94
N ARG A 73 6.93 -1.63 3.05
CA ARG A 73 6.74 -2.41 4.29
C ARG A 73 6.67 -1.50 5.51
N ASP A 74 5.87 -1.89 6.48
CA ASP A 74 5.77 -1.23 7.78
C ASP A 74 6.71 -1.89 8.83
N PRO A 75 6.78 -1.37 10.09
CA PRO A 75 7.66 -1.92 11.12
C PRO A 75 7.31 -3.36 11.53
N GLN A 76 6.08 -3.80 11.25
CA GLN A 76 5.61 -5.16 11.53
C GLN A 76 5.85 -6.09 10.33
N ASN A 77 6.59 -5.63 9.32
CA ASN A 77 6.87 -6.32 8.07
C ASN A 77 5.61 -6.67 7.25
N ARG A 78 4.50 -5.95 7.49
CA ARG A 78 3.32 -6.01 6.65
C ARG A 78 3.58 -5.27 5.35
N ILE A 79 3.00 -5.76 4.27
CA ILE A 79 3.16 -5.20 2.93
C ILE A 79 2.08 -4.16 2.69
N GLY A 80 2.51 -2.97 2.30
CA GLY A 80 1.62 -1.95 1.74
C GLY A 80 1.08 -2.44 0.40
N SER A 81 -0.24 -2.48 0.26
CA SER A 81 -0.90 -3.01 -0.93
C SER A 81 -2.13 -2.20 -1.30
N VAL A 82 -2.48 -2.23 -2.58
CA VAL A 82 -3.77 -1.77 -3.09
C VAL A 82 -4.65 -2.99 -3.33
N VAL A 83 -5.76 -3.09 -2.60
CA VAL A 83 -6.63 -4.28 -2.66
C VAL A 83 -7.76 -4.15 -3.69
N ALA A 84 -8.56 -5.21 -3.85
CA ALA A 84 -9.57 -5.32 -4.91
C ALA A 84 -10.56 -4.14 -4.98
N ASN A 85 -10.87 -3.51 -3.84
CA ASN A 85 -11.74 -2.34 -3.75
C ASN A 85 -10.96 -1.01 -3.86
N ARG A 86 -9.70 -1.04 -4.33
CA ARG A 86 -8.82 0.11 -4.57
C ARG A 86 -8.26 0.76 -3.29
N GLN A 87 -8.52 0.18 -2.12
CA GLN A 87 -8.02 0.68 -0.85
C GLN A 87 -6.51 0.38 -0.69
N PHE A 88 -5.77 1.36 -0.20
CA PHE A 88 -4.40 1.21 0.27
C PHE A 88 -4.38 0.80 1.75
N GLN A 89 -3.74 -0.31 2.06
CA GLN A 89 -3.62 -0.84 3.43
C GLN A 89 -2.33 -1.65 3.63
N PHE A 90 -1.98 -1.90 4.90
CA PHE A 90 -0.85 -2.76 5.28
C PHE A 90 -1.35 -4.07 5.90
N ASP A 91 -1.01 -5.18 5.25
CA ASP A 91 -1.39 -6.53 5.70
C ASP A 91 -0.19 -7.48 5.74
N GLY A 92 -0.24 -8.48 6.62
CA GLY A 92 0.76 -9.54 6.70
C GLY A 92 0.09 -10.89 6.88
N PRO A 93 0.01 -11.75 5.85
CA PRO A 93 0.31 -11.53 4.41
C PRO A 93 -0.72 -10.61 3.71
N PRO A 94 -0.45 -10.09 2.50
CA PRO A 94 -1.44 -9.33 1.74
C PRO A 94 -2.75 -10.10 1.56
N GLN A 95 -3.87 -9.38 1.58
CA GLN A 95 -5.18 -9.98 1.36
C GLN A 95 -5.23 -10.68 0.00
N ALA A 96 -5.87 -11.86 -0.05
CA ALA A 96 -6.15 -12.53 -1.31
C ALA A 96 -6.91 -11.58 -2.26
N GLY A 97 -6.42 -11.45 -3.49
CA GLY A 97 -6.98 -10.50 -4.46
C GLY A 97 -6.43 -9.08 -4.36
N ALA A 98 -5.32 -8.85 -3.64
CA ALA A 98 -4.60 -7.59 -3.76
C ALA A 98 -4.18 -7.35 -5.22
N ILE A 99 -4.47 -6.15 -5.73
CA ILE A 99 -4.19 -5.76 -7.12
C ILE A 99 -2.73 -5.35 -7.24
N TYR A 100 -2.21 -4.59 -6.27
CA TYR A 100 -0.82 -4.18 -6.23
C TYR A 100 -0.18 -4.51 -4.88
N THR A 101 0.95 -5.20 -4.93
CA THR A 101 1.82 -5.52 -3.79
C THR A 101 3.23 -4.95 -3.99
N GLY A 102 3.40 -4.10 -5.00
CA GLY A 102 4.61 -3.39 -5.35
C GLY A 102 4.34 -2.24 -6.33
N GLY A 103 5.40 -1.69 -6.92
CA GLY A 103 5.30 -0.52 -7.81
C GLY A 103 5.24 0.82 -7.06
N PHE A 104 5.53 0.83 -5.76
CA PHE A 104 5.66 2.05 -4.99
C PHE A 104 6.98 2.75 -5.26
N SER A 105 7.01 4.08 -5.21
CA SER A 105 8.25 4.86 -5.29
C SER A 105 8.14 6.15 -4.47
N VAL A 106 9.26 6.64 -3.95
CA VAL A 106 9.35 7.93 -3.25
C VAL A 106 9.93 8.98 -4.19
N CYS A 107 9.19 10.06 -4.41
CA CYS A 107 9.55 11.13 -5.33
C CYS A 107 10.34 12.25 -4.65
N LYS A 108 11.15 12.99 -5.42
CA LYS A 108 11.95 14.15 -4.93
C LYS A 108 11.18 15.21 -4.14
N ASN A 109 9.86 15.31 -4.33
CA ASN A 109 8.98 16.22 -3.60
C ASN A 109 8.40 15.60 -2.31
N SER A 110 9.01 14.54 -1.78
CA SER A 110 8.57 13.80 -0.60
C SER A 110 7.15 13.27 -0.72
N SER A 111 6.75 12.81 -1.91
CA SER A 111 5.47 12.13 -2.11
C SER A 111 5.65 10.66 -2.46
N LEU A 112 4.74 9.83 -1.95
CA LEU A 112 4.64 8.43 -2.32
C LEU A 112 3.87 8.30 -3.64
N ALA A 113 4.44 7.57 -4.59
CA ALA A 113 3.82 7.19 -5.85
C ALA A 113 3.47 5.71 -5.87
N ILE A 114 2.49 5.35 -6.70
CA ILE A 114 2.15 3.98 -7.11
C ILE A 114 2.02 3.98 -8.64
N GLY A 115 2.81 3.14 -9.31
CA GLY A 115 2.95 3.23 -10.77
C GLY A 115 3.36 4.63 -11.20
N GLY A 116 2.69 5.21 -12.20
CA GLY A 116 3.00 6.52 -12.77
C GLY A 116 2.37 7.75 -12.12
N THR A 117 1.84 7.65 -10.90
CA THR A 117 1.15 8.78 -10.24
C THR A 117 1.49 8.89 -8.76
N THR A 118 1.45 10.13 -8.25
CA THR A 118 1.51 10.45 -6.82
C THR A 118 0.13 10.82 -6.26
N ARG A 119 -0.94 10.62 -7.05
CA ARG A 119 -2.33 10.93 -6.67
C ARG A 119 -2.88 9.83 -5.79
N TRP A 120 -3.46 10.24 -4.69
CA TRP A 120 -4.15 9.39 -3.75
C TRP A 120 -5.47 10.06 -3.37
N TRP A 121 -6.40 9.28 -2.83
CA TRP A 121 -7.71 9.78 -2.43
C TRP A 121 -8.00 9.40 -0.99
N LYS A 122 -8.41 10.37 -0.20
CA LYS A 122 -8.92 10.16 1.16
C LYS A 122 -10.43 10.19 1.08
N CYS A 123 -11.07 9.05 1.31
CA CYS A 123 -12.52 8.91 1.15
C CYS A 123 -13.18 8.59 2.50
N GLY A 124 -14.22 9.35 2.83
CA GLY A 124 -15.01 9.13 4.04
C GLY A 124 -15.77 7.80 4.01
N SER A 125 -15.84 7.13 5.16
CA SER A 125 -16.56 5.88 5.39
C SER A 125 -17.16 5.89 6.80
N GLY A 126 -18.23 6.67 6.98
CA GLY A 126 -18.79 6.97 8.30
C GLY A 126 -17.89 7.92 9.07
N GLU A 127 -17.49 7.55 10.30
CA GLU A 127 -16.64 8.35 11.18
C GLU A 127 -15.13 8.25 10.85
N PHE A 128 -14.76 7.43 9.88
CA PHE A 128 -13.37 7.17 9.52
C PHE A 128 -13.13 7.43 8.04
N TYR A 129 -11.85 7.43 7.65
CA TYR A 129 -11.43 7.60 6.26
C TYR A 129 -10.47 6.49 5.88
N ASN A 130 -10.54 6.06 4.63
CA ASN A 130 -9.58 5.14 4.02
C ASN A 130 -8.86 5.84 2.86
N LEU A 131 -7.68 5.34 2.51
CA LEU A 131 -6.87 5.84 1.40
C LEU A 131 -7.05 4.94 0.18
N TYR A 132 -7.06 5.52 -1.01
CA TYR A 132 -7.32 4.80 -2.27
C TYR A 132 -6.35 5.24 -3.37
N ASP A 133 -6.04 4.32 -4.29
CA ASP A 133 -5.21 4.59 -5.48
C ASP A 133 -6.01 5.23 -6.65
N GLU A 134 -7.33 5.36 -6.50
CA GLU A 134 -8.18 6.07 -7.43
C GLU A 134 -9.37 6.75 -6.75
N TRP A 135 -10.06 7.61 -7.50
CA TRP A 135 -11.30 8.23 -7.07
C TRP A 135 -12.45 7.22 -7.09
N ILE A 136 -13.08 6.97 -5.93
CA ILE A 136 -14.18 6.01 -5.81
C ILE A 136 -15.56 6.67 -5.56
N GLY A 137 -15.62 8.00 -5.44
CA GLY A 137 -16.90 8.70 -5.23
C GLY A 137 -16.78 10.12 -4.68
N ALA A 138 -17.92 10.80 -4.60
CA ALA A 138 -18.00 12.22 -4.20
C ALA A 138 -17.52 12.50 -2.77
N GLN A 139 -17.41 11.47 -1.92
CA GLN A 139 -16.89 11.54 -0.55
C GLN A 139 -15.36 11.58 -0.46
N CYS A 140 -14.67 11.64 -1.60
CA CYS A 140 -13.22 11.58 -1.70
C CYS A 140 -12.58 12.95 -1.96
N ASP A 141 -11.55 13.27 -1.19
CA ASP A 141 -10.65 14.39 -1.44
C ASP A 141 -9.33 13.89 -2.04
N GLU A 142 -8.83 14.58 -3.07
CA GLU A 142 -7.48 14.31 -3.59
C GLU A 142 -6.42 14.76 -2.58
N ILE A 143 -5.50 13.86 -2.27
CA ILE A 143 -4.39 14.06 -1.34
C ILE A 143 -3.05 13.70 -2.00
N ARG A 144 -1.96 14.09 -1.34
CA ARG A 144 -0.65 13.47 -1.50
C ARG A 144 -0.33 12.69 -0.23
N ILE A 145 0.07 11.44 -0.36
CA ILE A 145 0.77 10.76 0.73
C ILE A 145 2.19 11.33 0.76
N VAL A 146 2.59 11.89 1.89
CA VAL A 146 3.90 12.51 2.11
C VAL A 146 4.77 11.60 2.95
N VAL A 147 6.08 11.65 2.71
CA VAL A 147 7.10 10.83 3.39
C VAL A 147 8.14 11.67 4.12
#